data_AF-A0A0L0UZZ3-F1
#
_entry.id   AF-A0A0L0UZZ3-F1
#
_cell.length_a   1.000
_cell.length_b   1.000
_cell.length_c   1.000
_cell.angle_alpha   90.00
_cell.angle_beta   90.00
_cell.angle_gamma   90.00
#
_symmetry.space_group_name_H-M   'P 1'
#
loop_
_entity.id
_entity.type
_entity.pdbx_description
1 polymer ?
#
loop_
_entity_poly.entity_id
_entity_poly.type
_entity_poly.pdbx_seq_one_letter_code
_entity_poly.pdbx_strand_id
1 'polypeptide(L)'
;MEQQVESIPVPLSDRSVACDQYERYKQLHPGHGEPTDSFQSLNNTIGLEAMKKYLDALDKLQTGVEHADFEFCQMWCGVLESRFPFSTFVDACDLESSQSSTALELAFLHGHPKFSQDTRITPANIAQAINSSFQDAERFLESRLAALSLSPSDQPADCARYQRYKELHLKLENLKHLFERLNSIVGCTYTLLTNPSPHRVEG
;
A
#
# COMPACT_ATOMS: atom_id res chain seq x y z
N MET A 1 -18.35 6.21 33.04
CA MET A 1 -16.91 6.31 32.70
C MET A 1 -16.84 6.96 31.34
N GLU A 2 -16.81 8.29 31.29
CA GLU A 2 -16.92 9.11 30.07
C GLU A 2 -15.77 10.13 29.98
N GLN A 3 -14.54 9.69 30.21
CA GLN A 3 -13.37 10.57 30.11
C GLN A 3 -12.24 9.84 29.40
N GLN A 4 -12.20 9.95 28.07
CA GLN A 4 -10.95 9.77 27.29
C GLN A 4 -11.01 10.22 25.82
N VAL A 5 -12.15 10.75 25.33
CA VAL A 5 -12.25 11.30 23.95
C VAL A 5 -11.86 12.79 23.88
N GLU A 6 -11.40 13.36 24.99
CA GLU A 6 -11.26 14.81 25.11
C GLU A 6 -10.05 15.40 24.36
N SER A 7 -9.11 14.56 23.91
CA SER A 7 -7.82 15.00 23.37
C SER A 7 -7.62 14.76 21.87
N ILE A 8 -8.67 14.49 21.09
CA ILE A 8 -8.53 14.39 19.62
C ILE A 8 -8.43 15.81 19.05
N PRO A 9 -7.31 16.23 18.44
CA PRO A 9 -7.10 17.59 17.95
C PRO A 9 -7.82 17.76 16.60
N VAL A 10 -9.14 17.83 16.64
CA VAL A 10 -10.02 17.88 15.46
C VAL A 10 -11.04 19.01 15.67
N PRO A 11 -11.37 19.80 14.63
CA PRO A 11 -12.42 20.83 14.72
C PRO A 11 -13.71 20.26 15.32
N LEU A 12 -14.43 21.05 16.12
CA LEU A 12 -15.62 20.58 16.86
C LEU A 12 -16.71 19.96 15.96
N SER A 13 -16.81 20.37 14.69
CA SER A 13 -17.72 19.80 13.68
C SER A 13 -17.38 18.36 13.30
N ASP A 14 -16.11 18.00 13.41
CA ASP A 14 -15.57 16.73 12.93
C ASP A 14 -15.34 15.76 14.10
N ARG A 15 -15.57 16.22 15.34
CA ARG A 15 -15.37 15.43 16.56
C ARG A 15 -16.27 14.19 16.61
N SER A 16 -17.56 14.33 16.23
CA SER A 16 -18.48 13.18 16.15
C SER A 16 -18.00 12.15 15.13
N VAL A 17 -17.54 12.61 13.96
CA VAL A 17 -17.03 11.73 12.90
C VAL A 17 -15.75 11.02 13.35
N ALA A 18 -14.86 11.73 14.04
CA ALA A 18 -13.64 11.17 14.60
C ALA A 18 -13.93 10.11 15.68
N CYS A 19 -14.94 10.33 16.54
CA CYS A 19 -15.41 9.32 17.49
C CYS A 19 -15.90 8.06 16.78
N ASP A 20 -16.74 8.21 15.76
CA ASP A 20 -17.29 7.08 15.00
C ASP A 20 -16.17 6.28 14.30
N GLN A 21 -15.19 6.98 13.71
CA GLN A 21 -14.03 6.33 13.09
C GLN A 21 -13.14 5.64 14.13
N TYR A 22 -12.98 6.22 15.31
CA TYR A 22 -12.22 5.59 16.39
C TYR A 22 -12.88 4.30 16.89
N GLU A 23 -14.20 4.28 17.05
CA GLU A 23 -14.93 3.06 17.43
C GLU A 23 -14.80 1.96 16.38
N ARG A 24 -14.95 2.30 15.08
CA ARG A 24 -14.70 1.37 13.98
C ARG A 24 -13.26 0.87 13.98
N TYR A 25 -12.30 1.77 14.20
CA TYR A 25 -10.88 1.40 14.27
C TYR A 25 -10.64 0.34 15.36
N LYS A 26 -11.19 0.50 16.55
CA LYS A 26 -11.06 -0.49 17.63
C LYS A 26 -11.65 -1.86 17.27
N GLN A 27 -12.79 -1.88 16.58
CA GLN A 27 -13.45 -3.12 16.16
C GLN A 27 -12.61 -3.89 15.13
N LEU A 28 -11.98 -3.17 14.20
CA LEU A 28 -11.12 -3.74 13.16
C LEU A 28 -9.70 -4.07 13.65
N HIS A 29 -9.30 -3.54 14.82
CA HIS A 29 -7.96 -3.72 15.38
C HIS A 29 -7.99 -4.18 16.86
N PRO A 30 -8.69 -5.28 17.21
CA PRO A 30 -8.99 -5.66 18.60
C PRO A 30 -7.79 -6.13 19.43
N GLY A 31 -6.57 -6.07 18.89
CA GLY A 31 -5.34 -6.42 19.61
C GLY A 31 -4.10 -5.62 19.18
N HIS A 32 -4.26 -4.60 18.33
CA HIS A 32 -3.13 -3.85 17.79
C HIS A 32 -2.68 -2.73 18.73
N GLY A 33 -1.74 -3.04 19.62
CA GLY A 33 -1.17 -2.09 20.58
C GLY A 33 -2.22 -1.32 21.39
N GLU A 34 -1.87 -0.11 21.83
CA GLU A 34 -2.82 0.84 22.42
C GLU A 34 -3.64 1.52 21.29
N PRO A 35 -4.96 1.25 21.17
CA PRO A 35 -5.74 1.69 20.02
C PRO A 35 -5.81 3.21 19.88
N THR A 36 -5.81 3.92 21.02
CA THR A 36 -5.83 5.40 21.06
C THR A 36 -4.60 5.98 20.37
N ASP A 37 -3.41 5.53 20.77
CA ASP A 37 -2.15 6.07 20.27
C ASP A 37 -1.96 5.71 18.80
N SER A 38 -2.29 4.48 18.44
CA SER A 38 -2.18 3.99 17.06
C SER A 38 -3.13 4.76 16.12
N PHE A 39 -4.40 4.94 16.51
CA PHE A 39 -5.36 5.71 15.74
C PHE A 39 -4.93 7.18 15.59
N GLN A 40 -4.53 7.83 16.70
CA GLN A 40 -4.10 9.23 16.66
C GLN A 40 -2.86 9.41 15.80
N SER A 41 -1.86 8.54 15.94
CA SER A 41 -0.62 8.60 15.13
C SER A 41 -0.91 8.49 13.64
N LEU A 42 -1.73 7.50 13.25
CA LEU A 42 -2.11 7.32 11.86
C LEU A 42 -2.94 8.50 11.35
N ASN A 43 -3.98 8.91 12.10
CA ASN A 43 -4.85 10.04 11.74
C ASN A 43 -4.08 11.36 11.61
N ASN A 44 -3.10 11.62 12.47
CA ASN A 44 -2.26 12.81 12.40
C ASN A 44 -1.38 12.82 11.14
N THR A 45 -1.08 11.64 10.58
CA THR A 45 -0.24 11.52 9.38
C THR A 45 -1.05 11.57 8.09
N ILE A 46 -2.19 10.88 8.02
CA ILE A 46 -2.98 10.74 6.78
C ILE A 46 -4.22 11.64 6.75
N GLY A 47 -4.66 12.17 7.90
CA GLY A 47 -5.87 12.95 8.06
C GLY A 47 -7.15 12.11 8.16
N LEU A 48 -8.20 12.73 8.71
CA LEU A 48 -9.47 12.06 9.03
C LEU A 48 -10.20 11.50 7.79
N GLU A 49 -10.13 12.19 6.66
CA GLU A 49 -10.77 11.73 5.42
C GLU A 49 -10.09 10.45 4.88
N ALA A 50 -8.75 10.41 4.89
CA ALA A 50 -8.01 9.23 4.46
C ALA A 50 -8.19 8.07 5.46
N MET A 51 -8.24 8.37 6.76
CA MET A 51 -8.58 7.39 7.80
C MET A 51 -9.96 6.76 7.55
N LYS A 52 -10.97 7.57 7.25
CA LYS A 52 -12.29 7.06 6.90
C LYS A 52 -12.24 6.14 5.66
N LYS A 53 -11.54 6.54 4.61
CA LYS A 53 -11.37 5.71 3.39
C LYS A 53 -10.66 4.39 3.69
N TYR A 54 -9.64 4.42 4.55
CA TYR A 54 -8.94 3.23 5.04
C TYR A 54 -9.90 2.26 5.73
N LEU A 55 -10.67 2.76 6.71
CA LEU A 55 -11.64 1.95 7.44
C LEU A 55 -12.76 1.42 6.54
N ASP A 56 -13.29 2.24 5.63
CA ASP A 56 -14.30 1.83 4.65
C ASP A 56 -13.79 0.73 3.71
N ALA A 57 -12.51 0.78 3.32
CA ALA A 57 -11.90 -0.25 2.48
C ALA A 57 -11.63 -1.55 3.27
N LEU A 58 -11.22 -1.42 4.54
CA LEU A 58 -10.96 -2.57 5.40
C LEU A 58 -12.25 -3.31 5.77
N ASP A 59 -13.34 -2.59 6.08
CA ASP A 59 -14.67 -3.19 6.28
C ASP A 59 -15.14 -3.93 5.03
N LYS A 60 -14.93 -3.37 3.83
CA LYS A 60 -15.27 -4.05 2.57
C LYS A 60 -14.48 -5.34 2.37
N LEU A 61 -13.19 -5.34 2.70
CA LEU A 61 -12.39 -6.56 2.66
C LEU A 61 -12.91 -7.60 3.65
N GLN A 62 -13.22 -7.19 4.88
CA GLN A 62 -13.76 -8.08 5.90
C GLN A 62 -15.11 -8.68 5.49
N THR A 63 -16.05 -7.87 5.01
CA THR A 63 -17.36 -8.37 4.55
C THR A 63 -17.28 -9.23 3.29
N GLY A 64 -16.17 -9.16 2.56
CA GLY A 64 -15.91 -9.92 1.34
C GLY A 64 -15.26 -11.29 1.59
N VAL A 65 -14.91 -11.63 2.84
CA VAL A 65 -14.38 -12.94 3.20
C VAL A 65 -15.45 -13.80 3.89
N GLU A 66 -15.40 -15.11 3.68
CA GLU A 66 -16.35 -16.05 4.31
C GLU A 66 -16.03 -16.34 5.81
N HIS A 67 -14.93 -15.79 6.32
CA HIS A 67 -14.46 -16.04 7.68
C HIS A 67 -15.20 -15.21 8.73
N ALA A 68 -15.16 -15.65 9.98
CA ALA A 68 -15.73 -14.90 11.09
C ALA A 68 -14.99 -13.57 11.27
N ASP A 69 -15.74 -12.48 11.54
CA ASP A 69 -15.21 -11.12 11.72
C ASP A 69 -13.99 -11.07 12.66
N PHE A 70 -14.04 -11.84 13.74
CA PHE A 70 -12.97 -11.92 14.73
C PHE A 70 -11.67 -12.51 14.18
N GLU A 71 -11.76 -13.56 13.36
CA GLU A 71 -10.59 -14.22 12.78
C GLU A 71 -9.90 -13.30 11.77
N PHE A 72 -10.68 -12.62 10.93
CA PHE A 72 -10.16 -11.60 10.02
C PHE A 72 -9.40 -10.51 10.78
N CYS A 73 -10.02 -9.90 11.79
CA CYS A 73 -9.39 -8.83 12.57
C CYS A 73 -8.12 -9.29 13.29
N GLN A 74 -8.12 -10.49 13.85
CA GLN A 74 -6.95 -11.05 14.51
C GLN A 74 -5.80 -11.28 13.51
N MET A 75 -6.12 -11.82 12.33
CA MET A 75 -5.13 -12.07 11.30
C MET A 75 -4.60 -10.75 10.72
N TRP A 76 -5.46 -9.76 10.52
CA TRP A 76 -5.07 -8.42 10.09
C TRP A 76 -4.10 -7.76 11.08
N CYS A 77 -4.41 -7.77 12.38
CA CYS A 77 -3.51 -7.26 13.40
C CYS A 77 -2.15 -7.99 13.38
N GLY A 78 -2.15 -9.31 13.18
CA GLY A 78 -0.93 -10.09 13.08
C GLY A 78 -0.03 -9.68 11.91
N VAL A 79 -0.60 -9.28 10.77
CA VAL A 79 0.15 -8.69 9.65
C VAL A 79 0.79 -7.36 10.06
N LEU A 80 -0.01 -6.45 10.64
CA LEU A 80 0.47 -5.11 11.02
C LEU A 80 1.59 -5.17 12.06
N GLU A 81 1.53 -6.14 12.97
CA GLU A 81 2.55 -6.41 13.97
C GLU A 81 3.73 -7.25 13.45
N SER A 82 3.74 -7.60 12.15
CA SER A 82 4.77 -8.45 11.53
C SER A 82 4.93 -9.82 12.20
N ARG A 83 3.86 -10.36 12.80
CA ARG A 83 3.88 -11.66 13.50
C ARG A 83 3.93 -12.84 12.54
N PHE A 84 3.46 -12.65 11.32
CA PHE A 84 3.58 -13.62 10.24
C PHE A 84 3.62 -12.89 8.89
N PRO A 85 4.09 -13.58 7.82
CA PRO A 85 4.11 -13.01 6.49
C PRO A 85 2.73 -12.66 5.96
N PHE A 86 2.64 -11.64 5.11
CA PHE A 86 1.39 -11.22 4.48
C PHE A 86 0.73 -12.35 3.68
N SER A 87 1.52 -13.25 3.08
CA SER A 87 0.98 -14.40 2.35
C SER A 87 0.13 -15.31 3.24
N THR A 88 0.49 -15.46 4.51
CA THR A 88 -0.30 -16.25 5.47
C THR A 88 -1.68 -15.66 5.69
N PHE A 89 -1.80 -14.32 5.70
CA PHE A 89 -3.11 -13.64 5.75
C PHE A 89 -3.92 -13.85 4.48
N VAL A 90 -3.28 -13.71 3.31
CA VAL A 90 -3.93 -13.96 2.01
C VAL A 90 -4.50 -15.37 1.93
N ASP A 91 -3.69 -16.37 2.30
CA ASP A 91 -4.08 -17.78 2.26
C ASP A 91 -5.18 -18.08 3.29
N ALA A 92 -5.06 -17.54 4.51
CA ALA A 92 -6.03 -17.78 5.58
C ALA A 92 -7.39 -17.13 5.31
N CYS A 93 -7.39 -15.96 4.67
CA CYS A 93 -8.63 -15.24 4.34
C CYS A 93 -9.18 -15.58 2.95
N ASP A 94 -8.51 -16.48 2.22
CA ASP A 94 -8.82 -16.86 0.83
C ASP A 94 -9.02 -15.64 -0.09
N LEU A 95 -8.09 -14.69 -0.02
CA LEU A 95 -8.21 -13.43 -0.76
C LEU A 95 -7.90 -13.62 -2.25
N GLU A 96 -8.81 -13.17 -3.10
CA GLU A 96 -8.53 -13.05 -4.53
C GLU A 96 -7.46 -11.99 -4.80
N SER A 97 -6.80 -12.04 -5.97
CA SER A 97 -5.67 -11.15 -6.28
C SER A 97 -5.98 -9.65 -6.15
N SER A 98 -7.21 -9.22 -6.47
CA SER A 98 -7.66 -7.83 -6.32
C SER A 98 -7.81 -7.44 -4.83
N GLN A 99 -8.35 -8.33 -4.02
CA GLN A 99 -8.48 -8.17 -2.57
C GLN A 99 -7.10 -8.19 -1.89
N SER A 100 -6.22 -9.12 -2.26
CA SER A 100 -4.85 -9.18 -1.72
C SER A 100 -4.07 -7.90 -2.04
N SER A 101 -4.20 -7.37 -3.26
CA SER A 101 -3.56 -6.10 -3.63
C SER A 101 -4.07 -4.94 -2.79
N THR A 102 -5.39 -4.88 -2.57
CA THR A 102 -6.01 -3.84 -1.72
C THR A 102 -5.54 -3.96 -0.27
N ALA A 103 -5.57 -5.17 0.28
CA ALA A 103 -5.10 -5.45 1.63
C ALA A 103 -3.62 -5.08 1.82
N LEU A 104 -2.78 -5.35 0.82
CA LEU A 104 -1.36 -5.00 0.86
C LEU A 104 -1.15 -3.48 0.91
N GLU A 105 -1.90 -2.72 0.11
CA GLU A 105 -1.86 -1.25 0.11
C GLU A 105 -2.36 -0.67 1.45
N LEU A 106 -3.43 -1.23 2.01
CA LEU A 106 -3.95 -0.81 3.32
C LEU A 106 -2.97 -1.11 4.46
N ALA A 107 -2.31 -2.27 4.43
CA ALA A 107 -1.30 -2.61 5.42
C ALA A 107 -0.11 -1.65 5.34
N PHE A 108 0.26 -1.24 4.12
CA PHE A 108 1.34 -0.29 3.89
C PHE A 108 0.98 1.12 4.35
N LEU A 109 -0.24 1.57 4.07
CA LEU A 109 -0.76 2.83 4.58
C LEU A 109 -0.71 2.87 6.10
N HIS A 110 -1.08 1.77 6.76
CA HIS A 110 -1.12 1.67 8.21
C HIS A 110 0.28 1.61 8.84
N GLY A 111 1.14 0.70 8.38
CA GLY A 111 2.47 0.49 8.94
C GLY A 111 3.50 1.54 8.53
N HIS A 112 3.35 2.15 7.36
CA HIS A 112 4.32 3.09 6.78
C HIS A 112 3.65 4.36 6.22
N PRO A 113 2.85 5.10 7.03
CA PRO A 113 1.98 6.15 6.53
C PRO A 113 2.74 7.32 5.87
N LYS A 114 3.94 7.64 6.34
CA LYS A 114 4.81 8.68 5.75
C LYS A 114 5.24 8.39 4.31
N PHE A 115 5.28 7.10 3.95
CA PHE A 115 5.73 6.62 2.65
C PHE A 115 4.55 6.35 1.71
N SER A 116 3.33 6.17 2.25
CA SER A 116 2.12 5.78 1.51
C SER A 116 1.74 6.69 0.32
N GLN A 117 2.14 7.96 0.36
CA GLN A 117 1.84 8.95 -0.68
C GLN A 117 2.96 9.09 -1.72
N ASP A 118 4.12 8.44 -1.52
CA ASP A 118 5.24 8.57 -2.43
C ASP A 118 5.06 7.65 -3.65
N THR A 119 4.78 8.27 -4.80
CA THR A 119 4.52 7.55 -6.06
C THR A 119 5.71 6.77 -6.59
N ARG A 120 6.92 6.98 -6.05
CA ARG A 120 8.13 6.26 -6.44
C ARG A 120 8.21 4.88 -5.80
N ILE A 121 7.43 4.63 -4.75
CA ILE A 121 7.40 3.34 -4.06
C ILE A 121 6.58 2.36 -4.90
N THR A 122 7.24 1.29 -5.32
CA THR A 122 6.61 0.26 -6.14
C THR A 122 5.90 -0.77 -5.25
N PRO A 123 4.91 -1.51 -5.78
CA PRO A 123 4.30 -2.65 -5.08
C PRO A 123 5.30 -3.71 -4.60
N ALA A 124 6.43 -3.89 -5.30
CA ALA A 124 7.50 -4.78 -4.83
C ALA A 124 8.18 -4.23 -3.57
N ASN A 125 8.37 -2.91 -3.47
CA ASN A 125 8.88 -2.28 -2.26
C ASN A 125 7.88 -2.38 -1.11
N ILE A 126 6.58 -2.20 -1.40
CA ILE A 126 5.50 -2.37 -0.43
C ILE A 126 5.52 -3.80 0.13
N ALA A 127 5.47 -4.81 -0.74
CA ALA A 127 5.50 -6.21 -0.32
C ALA A 127 6.73 -6.55 0.54
N GLN A 128 7.89 -6.01 0.17
CA GLN A 128 9.11 -6.21 0.95
C GLN A 128 9.03 -5.53 2.32
N ALA A 129 8.52 -4.29 2.39
CA ALA A 129 8.36 -3.56 3.63
C ALA A 129 7.41 -4.27 4.60
N ILE A 130 6.24 -4.71 4.12
CA ILE A 130 5.23 -5.40 4.94
C ILE A 130 5.73 -6.72 5.53
N ASN A 131 6.62 -7.43 4.82
CA ASN A 131 7.19 -8.68 5.32
C ASN A 131 8.49 -8.48 6.13
N SER A 132 8.86 -7.23 6.43
CA SER A 132 10.05 -6.89 7.22
C SER A 132 9.65 -6.32 8.56
N SER A 133 10.59 -6.30 9.52
CA SER A 133 10.38 -5.54 10.75
C SER A 133 10.24 -4.05 10.42
N PHE A 134 9.50 -3.30 11.24
CA PHE A 134 9.28 -1.87 11.04
C PHE A 134 10.58 -1.08 10.77
N GLN A 135 11.63 -1.33 11.57
CA GLN A 135 12.90 -0.62 11.44
C GLN A 135 13.67 -1.00 10.17
N ASP A 136 13.60 -2.26 9.75
CA ASP A 136 14.24 -2.71 8.52
C ASP A 136 13.50 -2.18 7.29
N ALA A 137 12.17 -2.16 7.36
CA ALA A 137 11.31 -1.59 6.34
C ALA A 137 11.57 -0.09 6.15
N GLU A 138 11.64 0.70 7.24
CA GLU A 138 11.95 2.13 7.16
C GLU A 138 13.33 2.36 6.50
N ARG A 139 14.37 1.69 6.99
CA ARG A 139 15.73 1.81 6.41
C ARG A 139 15.76 1.43 4.94
N PHE A 140 15.03 0.38 4.56
CA PHE A 140 14.90 -0.05 3.18
C PHE A 140 14.22 1.02 2.31
N LEU A 141 13.06 1.56 2.74
CA LEU A 141 12.29 2.55 1.99
C LEU A 141 13.07 3.86 1.84
N GLU A 142 13.72 4.33 2.91
CA GLU A 142 14.58 5.52 2.87
C GLU A 142 15.74 5.35 1.89
N SER A 143 16.43 4.20 1.95
CA SER A 143 17.52 3.89 1.02
C SER A 143 17.06 3.88 -0.43
N ARG A 144 15.87 3.30 -0.71
CA ARG A 144 15.27 3.29 -2.05
C ARG A 144 14.98 4.70 -2.55
N LEU A 145 14.35 5.54 -1.73
CA LEU A 145 14.03 6.91 -2.12
C LEU A 145 15.29 7.77 -2.31
N ALA A 146 16.32 7.57 -1.49
CA ALA A 146 17.61 8.24 -1.63
C ALA A 146 18.31 7.85 -2.95
N ALA A 147 18.35 6.55 -3.29
CA ALA A 147 18.95 6.06 -4.53
C ALA A 147 18.24 6.61 -5.79
N LEU A 148 16.92 6.77 -5.74
CA LEU A 148 16.13 7.36 -6.82
C LEU A 148 16.34 8.89 -6.93
N SER A 149 16.71 9.55 -5.83
CA SER A 149 16.98 10.99 -5.82
C SER A 149 18.41 11.35 -6.28
N LEU A 150 19.33 10.38 -6.23
CA LEU A 150 20.74 10.53 -6.62
C LEU A 150 21.03 10.12 -8.09
N SER A 151 20.04 9.57 -8.80
CA SER A 151 20.20 9.22 -10.21
C SER A 151 20.02 10.46 -11.09
N PRO A 152 21.02 10.87 -11.90
CA PRO A 152 20.83 11.86 -12.94
C PRO A 152 20.11 11.17 -14.11
N SER A 153 18.78 11.17 -14.10
CA SER A 153 18.02 10.95 -15.32
C SER A 153 16.66 11.62 -15.23
N ASP A 154 16.57 12.75 -15.93
CA ASP A 154 15.32 13.25 -16.47
C ASP A 154 14.63 12.15 -17.29
N GLN A 155 13.70 11.41 -16.68
CA GLN A 155 12.56 10.89 -17.44
C GLN A 155 11.24 11.23 -16.75
N PRO A 156 10.81 12.51 -16.82
CA PRO A 156 9.41 12.90 -16.59
C PRO A 156 8.43 12.15 -17.52
N ALA A 157 8.93 11.51 -18.58
CA ALA A 157 8.15 10.72 -19.52
C ALA A 157 7.50 9.48 -18.90
N ASP A 158 8.15 8.77 -17.97
CA ASP A 158 7.62 7.49 -17.48
C ASP A 158 6.61 7.64 -16.35
N CYS A 159 6.80 8.62 -15.46
CA CYS A 159 5.76 9.00 -14.48
C CYS A 159 4.51 9.59 -15.17
N ALA A 160 4.70 10.46 -16.18
CA ALA A 160 3.58 11.03 -16.93
C ALA A 160 2.87 9.96 -17.79
N ARG A 161 3.59 9.00 -18.36
CA ARG A 161 3.00 7.86 -19.08
C ARG A 161 2.23 6.95 -18.15
N TYR A 162 2.74 6.65 -16.96
CA TYR A 162 2.03 5.80 -16.00
C TYR A 162 0.75 6.46 -15.47
N GLN A 163 0.78 7.77 -15.19
CA GLN A 163 -0.42 8.54 -14.84
C GLN A 163 -1.44 8.57 -15.98
N ARG A 164 -1.02 8.88 -17.20
CA ARG A 164 -1.90 8.89 -18.38
C ARG A 164 -2.46 7.50 -18.71
N TYR A 165 -1.69 6.45 -18.44
CA TYR A 165 -2.11 5.05 -18.61
C TYR A 165 -3.11 4.62 -17.53
N LYS A 166 -2.93 5.04 -16.26
CA LYS A 166 -3.93 4.88 -15.19
C LYS A 166 -5.24 5.59 -15.52
N GLU A 167 -5.17 6.83 -16.01
CA GLU A 167 -6.35 7.63 -16.40
C GLU A 167 -7.12 7.03 -17.59
N LEU A 168 -6.41 6.48 -18.60
CA LEU A 168 -7.04 5.89 -19.79
C LEU A 168 -7.64 4.50 -19.56
N HIS A 169 -7.25 3.79 -18.49
CA HIS A 169 -7.59 2.38 -18.30
C HIS A 169 -8.34 2.07 -17.01
N LEU A 170 -9.07 3.04 -16.45
CA LEU A 170 -9.88 2.99 -15.22
C LEU A 170 -10.85 1.78 -15.04
N LYS A 171 -10.94 0.85 -16.00
CA LYS A 171 -11.81 -0.34 -16.00
C LYS A 171 -11.07 -1.68 -16.19
N LEU A 172 -9.74 -1.72 -16.20
CA LEU A 172 -8.99 -2.96 -16.38
C LEU A 172 -8.33 -3.40 -15.07
N GLU A 173 -8.88 -4.44 -14.45
CA GLU A 173 -8.17 -5.21 -13.43
C GLU A 173 -6.87 -5.78 -14.06
N ASN A 174 -5.74 -5.66 -13.36
CA ASN A 174 -4.37 -5.96 -13.84
C ASN A 174 -3.67 -4.90 -14.72
N LEU A 175 -4.05 -3.64 -14.55
CA LEU A 175 -3.44 -2.46 -15.18
C LEU A 175 -1.90 -2.42 -15.06
N LYS A 176 -1.36 -2.78 -13.90
CA LYS A 176 0.08 -2.73 -13.62
C LYS A 176 0.88 -3.79 -14.39
N HIS A 177 0.39 -5.03 -14.42
CA HIS A 177 1.05 -6.13 -15.12
C HIS A 177 1.04 -5.91 -16.65
N LEU A 178 0.00 -5.26 -17.18
CA LEU A 178 -0.06 -4.86 -18.59
C LEU A 178 0.90 -3.72 -18.93
N PHE A 179 1.05 -2.71 -18.05
CA PHE A 179 2.01 -1.62 -18.25
C PHE A 179 3.45 -2.13 -18.25
N GLU A 180 3.79 -3.02 -17.31
CA GLU A 180 5.10 -3.66 -17.22
C GLU A 180 5.38 -4.54 -18.46
N ARG A 181 4.38 -5.29 -18.97
CA ARG A 181 4.51 -6.02 -20.26
C ARG A 181 4.69 -5.08 -21.45
N LEU A 182 3.96 -3.97 -21.53
CA LEU A 182 4.07 -3.01 -22.62
C LEU A 182 5.43 -2.32 -22.65
N ASN A 183 5.95 -1.89 -21.49
CA ASN A 183 7.28 -1.30 -21.40
C ASN A 183 8.39 -2.31 -21.69
N SER A 184 8.20 -3.59 -21.32
CA SER A 184 9.10 -4.67 -21.72
C SER A 184 9.10 -4.88 -23.24
N ILE A 185 7.93 -4.89 -23.89
CA ILE A 185 7.82 -5.07 -25.35
C ILE A 185 8.44 -3.87 -26.10
N VAL A 186 8.13 -2.64 -25.68
CA VAL A 186 8.69 -1.43 -26.30
C VAL A 186 10.20 -1.32 -26.05
N GLY A 187 10.67 -1.66 -24.85
CA GLY A 187 12.09 -1.73 -24.51
C GLY A 187 12.86 -2.81 -25.30
N CYS A 188 12.22 -3.94 -25.61
CA CYS A 188 12.79 -4.99 -26.47
C CYS A 188 12.89 -4.57 -27.95
N THR A 189 11.99 -3.72 -28.46
CA THR A 189 12.11 -3.22 -29.84
C THR A 189 13.28 -2.24 -30.03
N TYR A 190 13.66 -1.48 -28.99
CA TYR A 190 14.81 -0.57 -29.05
C TYR A 190 16.17 -1.29 -29.06
N THR A 191 16.27 -2.45 -28.40
CA THR A 191 17.50 -3.27 -28.39
C THR A 191 17.68 -4.09 -29.67
N LEU A 192 16.59 -4.45 -30.37
CA LEU A 192 16.66 -5.16 -31.66
C LEU A 192 16.90 -4.24 -32.87
N LEU A 193 16.63 -2.94 -32.77
CA LEU A 193 16.88 -1.97 -33.85
C LEU A 193 18.27 -1.30 -33.78
N THR A 194 19.02 -1.47 -32.68
CA THR A 194 20.32 -0.80 -32.48
C THR A 194 21.54 -1.72 -32.55
N ASN A 195 21.35 -3.04 -32.71
CA ASN A 195 22.44 -4.00 -32.97
C ASN A 195 22.25 -4.71 -34.31
N PRO A 196 22.74 -4.14 -35.43
CA PRO A 196 22.97 -4.94 -36.62
C PRO A 196 24.14 -5.89 -36.33
N SER A 197 23.85 -7.20 -36.34
CA SER A 197 24.84 -8.27 -36.22
C SER A 197 25.97 -8.07 -37.25
N PRO A 198 27.27 -8.15 -36.88
CA PRO A 198 28.34 -8.05 -37.86
C PRO A 198 28.40 -9.36 -38.65
N HIS A 199 28.11 -9.25 -39.95
CA HIS A 199 28.35 -10.29 -40.94
C HIS A 199 29.82 -10.78 -40.84
N ARG A 200 29.97 -12.07 -40.53
CA ARG A 200 31.20 -12.82 -40.71
C ARG A 200 31.36 -13.09 -42.21
N VAL A 201 32.25 -12.35 -42.87
CA VAL A 201 32.74 -12.68 -44.21
C VAL A 201 33.92 -13.63 -44.01
N GLU A 202 33.70 -14.91 -44.29
CA GLU A 202 34.78 -15.89 -44.40
C GLU A 202 35.48 -15.70 -45.76
N GLY A 203 36.81 -15.61 -45.72
CA GLY A 203 37.72 -15.84 -46.83
C GLY A 203 38.61 -17.03 -46.50
#